data_AF-A0A2N5WC13-F1
#
_entry.id   AF-A0A2N5WC13-F1
#
_cell.length_a   1.000
_cell.length_b   1.000
_cell.length_c   1.000
_cell.angle_alpha   90.00
_cell.angle_beta   90.00
_cell.angle_gamma   90.00
#
_symmetry.space_group_name_H-M   'P 1'
#
loop_
_entity.id
_entity.type
_entity.pdbx_description
1 polymer ?
#
loop_
_entity_poly.entity_id
_entity_poly.type
_entity_poly.pdbx_seq_one_letter_code
_entity_poly.pdbx_strand_id
1 'polypeptide(L)' 'MKEWTAKQSQQLRYKRSDLNLTRNKLCTLLKIGTHTLKKLESGECKIKQSVYIRVLEWLATDTQAINNN' A
#
# COMPACT_ATOMS: atom_id res chain seq x y z
N MET A 1 -2.82 1.37 17.41
CA MET A 1 -3.16 1.74 16.02
C MET A 1 -2.16 2.80 15.56
N LYS A 2 -1.89 2.92 14.25
CA LYS A 2 -0.98 3.92 13.68
C LYS A 2 -1.76 4.86 12.76
N GLU A 3 -1.34 6.12 12.71
CA GLU A 3 -1.89 7.12 11.82
C GLU A 3 -1.30 6.96 10.43
N TRP A 4 -2.19 6.92 9.44
CA TRP A 4 -1.88 6.90 8.02
C TRP A 4 -2.26 8.25 7.45
N THR A 5 -1.32 8.94 6.81
CA THR A 5 -1.48 10.33 6.38
C THR A 5 -1.99 10.45 4.93
N ALA A 6 -2.48 11.62 4.54
CA ALA A 6 -2.85 11.91 3.16
C ALA A 6 -1.67 11.74 2.19
N LYS A 7 -0.45 12.12 2.62
CA LYS A 7 0.78 11.96 1.84
C LYS A 7 1.10 10.48 1.59
N GLN A 8 1.01 9.64 2.61
CA GLN A 8 1.23 8.20 2.46
C GLN A 8 0.18 7.56 1.54
N SER A 9 -1.08 8.01 1.65
CA SER A 9 -2.16 7.58 0.75
C SER A 9 -1.86 7.92 -0.72
N GLN A 10 -1.33 9.11 -0.97
CA GLN A 10 -0.90 9.53 -2.30
C GLN A 10 0.27 8.70 -2.82
N GLN A 11 1.31 8.48 -2.01
CA GLN A 11 2.46 7.64 -2.37
C GLN A 11 2.05 6.20 -2.72
N LEU A 12 1.11 5.63 -1.96
CA LEU A 12 0.56 4.30 -2.22
C LEU A 12 -0.14 4.23 -3.59
N ARG A 13 -0.99 5.23 -3.90
CA ARG A 13 -1.68 5.31 -5.19
C ARG A 13 -0.70 5.45 -6.35
N TYR A 14 0.30 6.30 -6.21
CA TYR A 14 1.30 6.57 -7.25
C TYR A 14 2.15 5.34 -7.53
N LYS A 15 2.77 4.77 -6.50
CA LYS A 15 3.58 3.56 -6.67
C LYS A 15 2.77 2.40 -7.25
N ARG A 16 1.50 2.23 -6.83
CA ARG A 16 0.61 1.21 -7.42
C ARG A 16 0.37 1.49 -8.92
N SER A 17 0.16 2.75 -9.29
CA SER A 17 -0.04 3.17 -10.67
C SER A 17 1.22 2.96 -11.51
N ASP A 18 2.38 3.35 -11.01
CA ASP A 18 3.68 3.22 -11.70
C ASP A 18 4.03 1.74 -11.97
N LEU A 19 3.63 0.85 -11.06
CA LEU A 19 3.77 -0.60 -11.21
C LEU A 19 2.63 -1.27 -12.00
N ASN A 20 1.67 -0.51 -12.54
CA ASN A 20 0.48 -1.04 -13.22
C ASN A 20 -0.28 -2.11 -12.42
N LEU A 21 -0.31 -1.98 -11.08
CA LEU A 21 -0.96 -2.94 -10.20
C LEU A 21 -2.45 -2.62 -10.04
N THR A 22 -3.28 -3.66 -10.18
CA THR A 22 -4.68 -3.59 -9.76
C THR A 22 -4.76 -3.57 -8.23
N ARG A 23 -5.86 -3.04 -7.68
CA ARG A 23 -6.11 -3.08 -6.22
C ARG A 23 -6.06 -4.51 -5.67
N ASN A 24 -6.61 -5.47 -6.41
CA ASN A 24 -6.62 -6.88 -6.01
C ASN A 24 -5.19 -7.46 -5.94
N LYS A 25 -4.34 -7.20 -6.94
CA LYS A 25 -2.94 -7.64 -6.92
C LYS A 25 -2.19 -7.05 -5.72
N LEU A 26 -2.38 -5.75 -5.45
CA LEU A 26 -1.76 -5.10 -4.30
C LEU A 26 -2.25 -5.66 -2.96
N CYS A 27 -3.54 -5.96 -2.82
CA CYS A 27 -4.09 -6.64 -1.65
C CYS A 27 -3.40 -7.98 -1.38
N THR A 28 -3.18 -8.78 -2.43
CA THR A 28 -2.47 -10.07 -2.33
C THR A 28 -1.02 -9.87 -1.88
N LEU A 29 -0.29 -8.92 -2.50
CA LEU A 29 1.10 -8.61 -2.15
C LEU A 29 1.25 -8.18 -0.68
N LEU A 30 0.36 -7.30 -0.21
CA LEU A 30 0.41 -6.76 1.16
C LEU A 30 -0.27 -7.67 2.19
N LYS A 31 -0.96 -8.73 1.75
CA LYS A 31 -1.80 -9.61 2.57
C LYS A 31 -2.81 -8.81 3.40
N ILE A 32 -3.58 -7.95 2.73
CA ILE A 32 -4.63 -7.11 3.33
C ILE A 32 -5.95 -7.24 2.56
N GLY A 33 -7.06 -6.98 3.26
CA GLY A 33 -8.38 -6.94 2.64
C GLY A 33 -8.59 -5.70 1.75
N THR A 34 -9.51 -5.83 0.80
CA THR A 34 -9.90 -4.77 -0.16
C THR A 34 -10.43 -3.52 0.54
N HIS A 35 -11.20 -3.67 1.62
CA HIS A 35 -11.69 -2.53 2.41
C HIS A 35 -10.56 -1.75 3.08
N THR A 36 -9.54 -2.46 3.59
CA THR A 36 -8.35 -1.84 4.18
C THR A 36 -7.59 -1.05 3.12
N LEU A 37 -7.36 -1.65 1.94
CA LEU A 37 -6.70 -0.94 0.84
C LEU A 37 -7.50 0.29 0.40
N LYS A 38 -8.84 0.18 0.28
CA LYS A 38 -9.70 1.32 -0.06
C LYS A 38 -9.52 2.46 0.94
N LYS A 39 -9.46 2.18 2.25
CA LYS A 39 -9.20 3.20 3.29
C LYS A 39 -7.83 3.84 3.10
N LEU A 40 -6.78 3.03 2.96
CA LEU A 40 -5.40 3.51 2.74
C LEU A 40 -5.26 4.40 1.50
N GLU A 41 -6.00 4.09 0.43
CA GLU A 41 -6.00 4.89 -0.79
C GLU A 41 -6.98 6.06 -0.77
N SER A 42 -7.88 6.18 0.20
CA SER A 42 -8.85 7.28 0.23
C SER A 42 -8.30 8.52 0.93
N GLY A 43 -7.34 8.35 1.84
CA GLY A 43 -6.77 9.45 2.61
C GLY A 43 -6.47 9.03 4.04
N GLU A 44 -6.53 10.01 4.94
CA GLU A 44 -6.14 9.83 6.33
C GLU A 44 -7.00 8.78 7.04
N CYS A 45 -6.34 7.86 7.76
CA CYS A 45 -7.04 6.86 8.54
C CYS A 45 -6.17 6.27 9.66
N LYS A 46 -6.80 5.51 10.56
CA LYS A 46 -6.09 4.73 11.58
C LYS A 46 -6.08 3.25 11.18
N ILE A 47 -4.90 2.64 11.20
CA ILE A 47 -4.71 1.24 10.80
C ILE A 47 -3.93 0.45 11.86
N LYS A 48 -3.98 -0.89 11.77
CA LYS A 48 -3.18 -1.77 12.64
C LYS A 48 -1.69 -1.55 12.34
N GLN A 49 -0.86 -1.60 13.38
CA GLN A 49 0.60 -1.41 13.25
C GLN A 49 1.23 -2.43 12.28
N SER A 50 0.77 -3.68 12.30
CA SER A 50 1.27 -4.71 11.38
C SER A 50 0.92 -4.44 9.91
N VAL A 51 -0.18 -3.73 9.63
CA VAL A 51 -0.52 -3.29 8.27
C VAL A 51 0.35 -2.08 7.90
N TYR A 52 0.49 -1.12 8.82
CA TYR A 52 1.33 0.07 8.62
C TYR A 52 2.76 -0.30 8.21
N ILE A 53 3.42 -1.20 8.97
CA ILE A 53 4.79 -1.64 8.70
C ILE A 53 4.90 -2.27 7.30
N ARG A 54 4.03 -3.24 6.97
CA ARG A 54 4.04 -3.90 5.66
C ARG A 54 3.89 -2.94 4.48
N VAL A 55 2.98 -1.97 4.60
CA VAL A 55 2.77 -0.99 3.52
C VAL A 55 4.00 -0.09 3.38
N LEU A 56 4.62 0.33 4.48
CA LEU A 56 5.84 1.14 4.43
C LEU A 56 7.05 0.38 3.86
N GLU A 57 7.25 -0.87 4.26
CA GLU A 57 8.28 -1.74 3.69
C GLU A 57 8.09 -1.89 2.18
N TRP A 58 6.86 -2.14 1.74
CA TRP A 58 6.55 -2.20 0.31
C TRP A 58 6.79 -0.85 -0.37
N LEU A 59 6.43 0.28 0.24
CA LEU A 59 6.70 1.62 -0.31
C LEU A 59 8.20 1.90 -0.43
N ALA A 60 9.02 1.43 0.51
CA ALA A 60 10.46 1.59 0.51
C ALA A 60 11.21 0.64 -0.45
N THR A 61 10.57 -0.43 -0.92
CA THR A 61 11.20 -1.40 -1.84
C THR A 61 11.40 -0.80 -3.23
N ASP A 62 12.61 -0.81 -3.79
CA ASP A 62 12.83 -0.28 -5.14
C ASP A 62 12.11 -1.11 -6.22
N THR A 63 11.56 -0.40 -7.20
CA THR A 63 10.66 -0.89 -8.26
C THR A 63 11.28 -1.96 -9.16
N GLN A 64 12.61 -2.13 -9.13
CA GLN A 64 13.39 -3.03 -9.97
C GLN A 64 13.24 -4.52 -9.61
N ALA A 65 12.75 -4.87 -8.42
CA ALA A 65 12.72 -6.26 -7.93
C ALA A 65 11.42 -7.03 -8.20
N ILE A 66 10.35 -6.38 -8.68
CA ILE A 66 9.00 -6.99 -8.73
C ILE A 66 8.72 -7.71 -10.07
N ASN A 67 9.58 -7.54 -11.09
CA ASN A 67 9.37 -8.12 -12.43
C ASN A 67 10.03 -9.48 -12.67
N ASN A 68 10.64 -10.10 -11.66
CA ASN A 68 11.25 -11.43 -11.78
C ASN A 68 10.46 -12.46 -10.97
N ASN A 69 9.28 -12.85 -11.47
CA ASN A 69 8.68 -14.17 -11.18
C ASN A 69 7.52 -14.47 -12.14
#